data_AF-A0A517YK22-F1
#
_entry.id   AF-A0A517YK22-F1
#
_cell.length_a   1.000
_cell.length_b   1.000
_cell.length_c   1.000
_cell.angle_alpha   90.00
_cell.angle_beta   90.00
_cell.angle_gamma   90.00
#
_symmetry.space_group_name_H-M   'P 1'
#
loop_
_entity.id
_entity.type
_entity.pdbx_description
1 polymer ?
#
loop_
_entity_poly.entity_id
_entity_poly.type
_entity_poly.pdbx_seq_one_letter_code
_entity_poly.pdbx_strand_id
1 'polypeptide(L)'
;MLTLWHSLLAAPILGDPNVQPNIASSDRHWFIVSRWQEFSGEARANMLRVLAIIVFYAIQLIQRPGTAHGTSLEFHRQVTFIAVAWSLIALAVLLCLQRRIFPAILKYVVTTFDVALLTILAMLAGGPSSPVTNVYYLILALAALRASVGMTWYTTIACLLGYLTLVAEADPVWFDAEHATPIVNQLMMLACLAITGIVIGQVVRQQRSLAVAYAERQAVGVAK
;
A
#
# COMPACT_ATOMS: atom_id res chain seq x y z
N MET A 1 -13.10 3.25 -26.25
CA MET A 1 -13.58 2.56 -25.02
C MET A 1 -13.66 3.46 -23.79
N LEU A 2 -12.90 4.56 -23.70
CA LEU A 2 -12.98 5.56 -22.62
C LEU A 2 -14.12 6.60 -22.76
N THR A 3 -14.78 6.70 -23.91
CA THR A 3 -15.83 7.71 -24.18
C THR A 3 -17.26 7.23 -23.95
N LEU A 4 -17.48 5.91 -23.85
CA LEU A 4 -18.82 5.31 -23.60
C LEU A 4 -19.22 5.30 -22.11
N TRP A 5 -18.36 5.78 -21.22
CA TRP A 5 -18.60 5.76 -19.77
C TRP A 5 -19.22 7.06 -19.22
N HIS A 6 -19.17 8.16 -19.97
CA HIS A 6 -19.74 9.43 -19.53
C HIS A 6 -21.25 9.57 -19.80
N SER A 7 -21.82 8.78 -20.70
CA SER A 7 -23.22 8.89 -21.13
C SER A 7 -24.23 8.12 -20.26
N LEU A 8 -23.78 7.22 -19.37
CA LEU A 8 -24.66 6.42 -18.51
C LEU A 8 -24.96 7.05 -17.12
N LEU A 9 -24.47 8.27 -16.85
CA LEU A 9 -24.67 8.98 -15.58
C LEU A 9 -25.64 10.18 -15.66
N ALA A 10 -26.22 10.45 -16.82
CA ALA A 10 -27.15 11.57 -17.01
C ALA A 10 -28.61 11.09 -16.99
N ALA A 11 -29.09 10.60 -15.84
CA ALA A 11 -30.52 10.54 -15.58
C ALA A 11 -30.94 11.85 -14.90
N PRO A 12 -31.85 12.65 -15.49
CA PRO A 12 -32.35 13.86 -14.83
C PRO A 12 -33.33 13.43 -13.75
N ILE A 13 -32.89 13.54 -12.49
CA ILE A 13 -33.76 13.43 -11.32
C ILE A 13 -34.64 14.69 -11.33
N LEU A 14 -35.89 14.55 -11.77
CA LEU A 14 -36.95 15.54 -11.57
C LEU A 14 -37.29 15.57 -10.06
N GLY A 15 -36.47 16.28 -9.30
CA GLY A 15 -36.72 16.64 -7.90
C GLY A 15 -37.48 17.95 -7.80
N ASP A 16 -38.32 18.05 -6.76
CA ASP A 16 -39.04 19.25 -6.36
C ASP A 16 -38.10 20.48 -6.28
N PRO A 17 -38.36 21.58 -7.03
CA PRO A 17 -37.47 22.74 -7.06
C PRO A 17 -37.36 23.49 -5.73
N ASN A 18 -38.23 23.21 -4.74
CA ASN A 18 -38.20 23.87 -3.44
C ASN A 18 -37.44 23.10 -2.35
N VAL A 19 -37.03 21.86 -2.59
CA VAL A 19 -36.14 21.13 -1.67
C VAL A 19 -34.74 21.26 -2.24
N GLN A 20 -34.03 22.34 -1.93
CA GLN A 20 -32.58 22.29 -2.05
C GLN A 20 -32.09 21.30 -0.99
N PRO A 21 -31.65 20.07 -1.34
CA PRO A 21 -31.01 19.22 -0.36
C PRO A 21 -29.85 20.05 0.21
N ASN A 22 -29.67 20.03 1.53
CA ASN A 22 -28.57 20.73 2.18
C ASN A 22 -27.26 19.99 1.82
N ILE A 23 -26.78 20.16 0.58
CA ILE A 23 -25.62 19.50 -0.03
C ILE A 23 -24.40 19.67 0.88
N ALA A 24 -24.26 20.86 1.49
CA ALA A 24 -23.20 21.17 2.45
C ALA A 24 -23.20 20.27 3.70
N SER A 25 -24.36 19.80 4.16
CA SER A 25 -24.44 18.89 5.31
C SER A 25 -24.08 17.44 4.96
N SER A 26 -24.49 16.97 3.77
CA SER A 26 -24.17 15.62 3.28
C SER A 26 -22.68 15.45 3.00
N ASP A 27 -22.07 16.44 2.34
CA ASP A 27 -20.64 16.46 2.03
C ASP A 27 -19.79 16.46 3.30
N ARG A 28 -20.21 17.19 4.33
CA ARG A 28 -19.55 17.20 5.64
C ARG A 28 -19.62 15.84 6.33
N HIS A 29 -20.79 15.19 6.33
CA HIS A 29 -20.94 13.85 6.93
C HIS A 29 -20.05 12.82 6.22
N TRP A 30 -20.05 12.83 4.89
CA TRP A 30 -19.19 11.94 4.10
C TRP A 30 -17.70 12.18 4.39
N PHE A 31 -17.28 13.44 4.48
CA PHE A 31 -15.90 13.78 4.84
C PHE A 31 -15.51 13.21 6.21
N ILE A 32 -16.37 13.36 7.22
CA ILE A 32 -16.10 12.83 8.57
C ILE A 32 -15.97 11.31 8.56
N VAL A 33 -16.90 10.60 7.91
CA VAL A 33 -16.88 9.13 7.80
C VAL A 33 -15.64 8.65 7.07
N SER A 34 -15.30 9.28 5.95
CA SER A 34 -14.11 8.97 5.17
C SER A 34 -12.83 9.12 6.01
N ARG A 35 -12.70 10.22 6.76
CA ARG A 35 -11.54 10.45 7.64
C ARG A 35 -11.44 9.42 8.77
N TRP A 36 -12.56 8.99 9.33
CA TRP A 36 -12.60 7.94 10.34
C TRP A 36 -12.18 6.57 9.76
N GLN A 37 -12.64 6.24 8.56
CA GLN A 37 -12.24 5.02 7.86
C GLN A 37 -10.74 5.03 7.54
N GLU A 38 -10.18 6.16 7.10
CA GLU A 38 -8.74 6.29 6.87
C GLU A 38 -7.94 6.10 8.16
N PHE A 39 -8.37 6.71 9.27
CA PHE A 39 -7.72 6.57 10.57
C PHE A 39 -7.71 5.12 11.06
N SER A 40 -8.86 4.44 10.96
CA SER A 40 -9.01 3.03 11.31
C SER A 40 -8.23 2.11 10.37
N GLY A 41 -8.12 2.50 9.09
CA GLY A 41 -7.28 1.84 8.09
C GLY A 41 -5.80 1.92 8.45
N GLU A 42 -5.32 3.10 8.86
CA GLU A 42 -3.92 3.28 9.25
C GLU A 42 -3.55 2.47 10.50
N ALA A 43 -4.44 2.42 11.49
CA ALA A 43 -4.23 1.60 12.70
C ALA A 43 -4.04 0.10 12.36
N ARG A 44 -4.91 -0.44 11.49
CA ARG A 44 -4.82 -1.83 11.03
C ARG A 44 -3.56 -2.08 10.19
N ALA A 45 -3.24 -1.15 9.28
CA ALA A 45 -2.02 -1.24 8.47
C ALA A 45 -0.77 -1.21 9.36
N ASN A 46 -0.74 -0.37 10.40
CA ASN A 46 0.38 -0.29 11.32
C ASN A 46 0.53 -1.56 12.17
N MET A 47 -0.58 -2.17 12.60
CA MET A 47 -0.54 -3.45 13.31
C MET A 47 0.06 -4.57 12.45
N LEU A 48 -0.38 -4.66 11.19
CA LEU A 48 0.17 -5.64 10.25
C LEU A 48 1.63 -5.36 9.88
N ARG A 49 2.04 -4.08 9.83
CA ARG A 49 3.44 -3.69 9.67
C ARG A 49 4.30 -4.22 10.82
N VAL A 50 3.88 -4.02 12.06
CA VAL A 50 4.59 -4.54 13.24
C VAL A 50 4.66 -6.07 13.19
N LEU A 51 3.56 -6.74 12.85
CA LEU A 51 3.54 -8.19 12.69
C LEU A 51 4.52 -8.67 11.60
N ALA A 52 4.54 -8.00 10.45
CA ALA A 52 5.46 -8.32 9.37
C ALA A 52 6.92 -8.17 9.82
N ILE A 53 7.27 -7.06 10.49
CA ILE A 53 8.63 -6.85 11.04
C ILE A 53 9.02 -7.98 11.98
N ILE A 54 8.13 -8.37 12.91
CA ILE A 54 8.38 -9.47 13.85
C ILE A 54 8.62 -10.79 13.10
N VAL A 55 7.77 -11.13 12.14
CA VAL A 55 7.86 -12.39 11.38
C VAL A 55 9.15 -12.42 10.55
N PHE A 56 9.44 -11.38 9.76
CA PHE A 56 10.64 -11.33 8.93
C PHE A 56 11.92 -11.33 9.78
N TYR A 57 11.93 -10.60 10.90
CA TYR A 57 13.08 -10.60 11.81
C TYR A 57 13.27 -11.95 12.50
N ALA A 58 12.19 -12.64 12.89
CA ALA A 58 12.26 -13.98 13.44
C ALA A 58 12.82 -14.99 12.43
N ILE A 59 12.39 -14.94 11.16
CA ILE A 59 12.94 -15.76 10.08
C ILE A 59 14.45 -15.49 9.93
N GLN A 60 14.87 -14.23 9.95
CA GLN A 60 16.29 -13.86 9.89
C GLN A 60 17.10 -14.40 11.08
N LEU A 61 16.53 -14.41 12.28
CA LEU A 61 17.19 -14.98 13.47
C LEU A 61 17.32 -16.51 13.40
N ILE A 62 16.31 -17.20 12.85
CA ILE A 62 16.35 -18.65 12.67
C ILE A 62 17.43 -19.04 11.66
N GLN A 63 17.65 -18.23 10.62
CA GLN A 63 18.72 -18.44 9.63
C GLN A 63 20.14 -18.16 10.18
N ARG A 64 20.28 -17.75 11.45
CA ARG A 64 21.55 -17.24 12.01
C ARG A 64 22.62 -18.28 12.40
N PRO A 65 22.36 -19.52 12.88
CA PRO A 65 23.44 -20.35 13.44
C PRO A 65 23.96 -21.48 12.53
N GLY A 66 25.26 -21.42 12.19
CA GLY A 66 26.15 -22.60 12.09
C GLY A 66 26.09 -23.48 10.84
N THR A 67 25.34 -23.11 9.80
CA THR A 67 25.30 -23.87 8.54
C THR A 67 26.34 -23.34 7.55
N ALA A 68 26.80 -24.19 6.62
CA ALA A 68 27.75 -23.83 5.56
C ALA A 68 27.27 -22.67 4.63
N HIS A 69 26.02 -22.21 4.78
CA HIS A 69 25.39 -21.11 4.06
C HIS A 69 24.91 -19.98 5.00
N GLY A 70 25.43 -19.91 6.23
CA GLY A 70 25.05 -18.91 7.22
C GLY A 70 25.30 -17.48 6.73
N THR A 71 24.36 -16.57 7.01
CA THR A 71 24.51 -15.16 6.65
C THR A 71 25.65 -14.49 7.44
N SER A 72 26.35 -13.53 6.81
CA SER A 72 27.47 -12.83 7.45
C SER A 72 27.00 -12.00 8.65
N LEU A 73 27.87 -11.83 9.65
CA LEU A 73 27.58 -10.98 10.82
C LEU A 73 27.25 -9.54 10.41
N GLU A 74 27.89 -9.05 9.35
CA GLU A 74 27.65 -7.72 8.79
C GLU A 74 26.23 -7.59 8.22
N PHE A 75 25.79 -8.58 7.42
CA PHE A 75 24.41 -8.62 6.91
C PHE A 75 23.40 -8.60 8.05
N HIS A 76 23.61 -9.43 9.09
CA HIS A 76 22.71 -9.45 10.23
C HIS A 76 22.64 -8.09 10.96
N ARG A 77 23.77 -7.39 11.09
CA ARG A 77 23.82 -6.04 11.68
C ARG A 77 23.04 -5.03 10.84
N GLN A 78 23.19 -5.05 9.52
CA GLN A 78 22.48 -4.17 8.60
C GLN A 78 20.97 -4.43 8.62
N VAL A 79 20.55 -5.70 8.54
CA VAL A 79 19.13 -6.08 8.62
C VAL A 79 18.53 -5.68 9.97
N THR A 80 19.28 -5.84 11.07
CA THR A 80 18.83 -5.41 12.40
C THR A 80 18.64 -3.88 12.45
N PHE A 81 19.55 -3.11 11.85
CA PHE A 81 19.41 -1.66 11.76
C PHE A 81 18.16 -1.24 10.98
N ILE A 82 17.88 -1.90 9.84
CA ILE A 82 16.67 -1.67 9.04
C ILE A 82 15.42 -2.02 9.85
N ALA A 83 15.41 -3.16 10.54
CA ALA A 83 14.28 -3.57 11.37
C ALA A 83 13.99 -2.55 12.49
N VAL A 84 15.03 -2.06 13.18
CA VAL A 84 14.91 -1.01 14.20
C VAL A 84 14.36 0.29 13.60
N ALA A 85 14.89 0.74 12.47
CA ALA A 85 14.39 1.93 11.78
C ALA A 85 12.90 1.77 11.41
N TRP A 86 12.51 0.60 10.90
CA TRP A 86 11.12 0.31 10.55
C TRP A 86 10.19 0.27 11.77
N SER A 87 10.65 -0.30 12.89
CA SER A 87 9.94 -0.30 14.17
C SER A 87 9.76 1.11 14.74
N LEU A 88 10.76 1.99 14.61
CA LEU A 88 10.65 3.39 15.04
C LEU A 88 9.59 4.16 14.24
N ILE A 89 9.50 3.91 12.93
CA ILE A 89 8.43 4.48 12.09
C ILE A 89 7.06 3.97 12.53
N ALA A 90 6.93 2.66 12.77
CA ALA A 90 5.68 2.08 13.23
C ALA A 90 5.24 2.62 14.61
N LEU A 91 6.21 2.85 15.51
CA LEU A 91 5.98 3.49 16.80
C LEU A 91 5.56 4.96 16.64
N ALA A 92 6.24 5.72 15.78
CA ALA A 92 5.89 7.10 15.50
C ALA A 92 4.44 7.23 14.97
N VAL A 93 4.05 6.35 14.04
CA VAL A 93 2.66 6.28 13.54
C VAL A 93 1.69 5.95 14.68
N LEU A 94 2.01 4.97 15.53
CA LEU A 94 1.16 4.62 16.67
C LEU A 94 0.98 5.81 17.62
N LEU A 95 2.05 6.53 17.93
CA LEU A 95 1.99 7.73 18.78
C LEU A 95 1.17 8.85 18.13
N CYS A 96 1.32 9.09 16.83
CA CYS A 96 0.48 10.05 16.10
C CYS A 96 -1.01 9.67 16.19
N LEU A 97 -1.34 8.40 16.00
CA LEU A 97 -2.72 7.90 16.10
C LEU A 97 -3.27 8.03 17.53
N GLN A 98 -2.50 7.68 18.56
CA GLN A 98 -2.89 7.84 19.97
C GLN A 98 -3.14 9.32 20.34
N ARG A 99 -2.35 10.23 19.77
CA ARG A 99 -2.53 11.68 19.95
C ARG A 99 -3.63 12.27 19.08
N ARG A 100 -4.33 11.46 18.27
CA ARG A 100 -5.34 11.89 17.27
C ARG A 100 -4.79 12.91 16.25
N ILE A 101 -3.48 12.91 16.02
CA ILE A 101 -2.81 13.75 15.02
C ILE A 101 -2.67 12.93 13.74
N PHE A 102 -3.55 13.17 12.77
CA PHE A 102 -3.57 12.42 11.52
C PHE A 102 -3.50 13.35 10.30
N PRO A 103 -2.31 13.92 9.98
CA PRO A 103 -2.17 14.78 8.81
C PRO A 103 -2.35 13.95 7.54
N ALA A 104 -2.99 14.53 6.52
CA ALA A 104 -3.33 13.82 5.29
C ALA A 104 -2.11 13.24 4.55
N ILE A 105 -0.94 13.86 4.73
CA ILE A 105 0.33 13.45 4.12
C ILE A 105 0.99 12.25 4.82
N LEU A 106 0.61 11.92 6.07
CA LEU A 106 1.28 10.90 6.89
C LEU A 106 1.33 9.55 6.18
N LYS A 107 0.20 9.11 5.61
CA LYS A 107 0.09 7.83 4.90
C LYS A 107 1.08 7.71 3.75
N TYR A 108 1.26 8.80 2.98
CA TYR A 108 2.19 8.83 1.85
C TYR A 108 3.63 8.71 2.34
N VAL A 109 4.01 9.53 3.31
CA VAL A 109 5.37 9.53 3.90
C VAL A 109 5.73 8.15 4.45
N VAL A 110 4.83 7.55 5.24
CA VAL A 110 5.06 6.24 5.84
C VAL A 110 5.22 5.17 4.76
N THR A 111 4.40 5.18 3.71
CA THR A 111 4.56 4.23 2.60
C THR A 111 5.81 4.48 1.78
N THR A 112 6.26 5.72 1.61
CA THR A 112 7.57 5.99 0.99
C THR A 112 8.69 5.32 1.78
N PHE A 113 8.67 5.46 3.11
CA PHE A 113 9.65 4.81 3.96
C PHE A 113 9.53 3.28 3.93
N ASP A 114 8.31 2.72 3.94
CA ASP A 114 8.12 1.26 3.83
C ASP A 114 8.76 0.73 2.54
N VAL A 115 8.51 1.39 1.41
CA VAL A 115 9.07 1.02 0.11
C VAL A 115 10.59 1.20 0.12
N ALA A 116 11.09 2.35 0.58
CA ALA A 116 12.54 2.63 0.59
C ALA A 116 13.32 1.65 1.48
N LEU A 117 12.84 1.39 2.69
CA LEU A 117 13.47 0.41 3.60
C LEU A 117 13.43 -1.00 3.03
N LEU A 118 12.32 -1.39 2.38
CA LEU A 118 12.23 -2.66 1.69
C LEU A 118 13.20 -2.75 0.50
N THR A 119 13.31 -1.69 -0.30
CA THR A 119 14.25 -1.63 -1.41
C THR A 119 15.67 -1.78 -0.91
N ILE A 120 16.08 -1.03 0.12
CA ILE A 120 17.42 -1.16 0.73
C ILE A 120 17.63 -2.59 1.25
N LEU A 121 16.64 -3.17 1.93
CA LEU A 121 16.74 -4.54 2.43
C LEU A 121 16.91 -5.56 1.29
N ALA A 122 16.17 -5.38 0.19
CA ALA A 122 16.26 -6.26 -0.97
C ALA A 122 17.62 -6.13 -1.70
N MET A 123 18.21 -4.92 -1.78
CA MET A 123 19.58 -4.73 -2.29
C MET A 123 20.58 -5.58 -1.48
N LEU A 124 20.48 -5.54 -0.15
CA LEU A 124 21.35 -6.31 0.73
C LEU A 124 21.10 -7.83 0.64
N ALA A 125 19.86 -8.24 0.37
CA ALA A 125 19.43 -9.65 0.39
C ALA A 125 19.56 -10.39 -0.95
N GLY A 126 20.37 -9.86 -1.89
CA GLY A 126 20.62 -10.48 -3.20
C GLY A 126 19.88 -9.84 -4.38
N GLY A 127 19.35 -8.62 -4.21
CA GLY A 127 18.82 -7.80 -5.29
C GLY A 127 17.47 -8.26 -5.85
N PRO A 128 17.21 -8.09 -7.17
CA PRO A 128 15.88 -8.27 -7.77
C PRO A 128 15.38 -9.72 -7.84
N SER A 129 16.27 -10.71 -7.67
CA SER A 129 15.92 -12.15 -7.60
C SER A 129 15.64 -12.62 -6.17
N SER A 130 15.88 -11.79 -5.16
CA SER A 130 15.69 -12.14 -3.76
C SER A 130 14.22 -12.40 -3.44
N PRO A 131 13.88 -13.43 -2.62
CA PRO A 131 12.52 -13.64 -2.13
C PRO A 131 11.94 -12.45 -1.37
N VAL A 132 12.80 -11.56 -0.85
CA VAL A 132 12.41 -10.31 -0.17
C VAL A 132 11.62 -9.38 -1.10
N THR A 133 11.81 -9.44 -2.41
CA THR A 133 11.05 -8.65 -3.38
C THR A 133 9.55 -8.95 -3.34
N ASN A 134 9.14 -10.14 -2.90
CA ASN A 134 7.72 -10.48 -2.74
C ASN A 134 7.03 -9.64 -1.64
N VAL A 135 7.78 -8.98 -0.76
CA VAL A 135 7.21 -8.10 0.27
C VAL A 135 6.59 -6.83 -0.34
N TYR A 136 6.92 -6.45 -1.58
CA TYR A 136 6.22 -5.36 -2.28
C TYR A 136 4.70 -5.64 -2.41
N TYR A 137 4.31 -6.91 -2.59
CA TYR A 137 2.90 -7.31 -2.61
C TYR A 137 2.22 -7.10 -1.26
N LEU A 138 2.95 -7.32 -0.16
CA LEU A 138 2.45 -7.05 1.18
C LEU A 138 2.21 -5.55 1.37
N ILE A 139 3.14 -4.69 0.93
CA ILE A 139 2.94 -3.23 0.98
C ILE A 139 1.71 -2.81 0.17
N LEU A 140 1.49 -3.39 -1.01
CA LEU A 140 0.28 -3.15 -1.80
C LEU A 140 -0.99 -3.60 -1.07
N ALA A 141 -0.98 -4.77 -0.45
CA ALA A 141 -2.10 -5.25 0.36
C ALA A 141 -2.39 -4.33 1.55
N LEU A 142 -1.36 -3.80 2.22
CA LEU A 142 -1.52 -2.82 3.30
C LEU A 142 -2.11 -1.49 2.80
N ALA A 143 -1.81 -1.07 1.58
CA ALA A 143 -2.42 0.12 0.98
C ALA A 143 -3.94 -0.05 0.77
N ALA A 144 -4.41 -1.26 0.45
CA ALA A 144 -5.84 -1.56 0.33
C ALA A 144 -6.62 -1.26 1.61
N LEU A 145 -6.03 -1.54 2.77
CA LEU A 145 -6.66 -1.36 4.08
C LEU A 145 -6.93 0.11 4.43
N ARG A 146 -6.25 1.04 3.76
CA ARG A 146 -6.45 2.49 3.90
C ARG A 146 -7.66 3.01 3.11
N ALA A 147 -8.36 2.14 2.38
CA ALA A 147 -9.59 2.44 1.63
C ALA A 147 -9.49 3.67 0.70
N SER A 148 -8.29 3.99 0.22
CA SER A 148 -8.01 5.19 -0.57
C SER A 148 -7.44 4.82 -1.94
N VAL A 149 -8.23 5.07 -2.99
CA VAL A 149 -7.84 4.75 -4.38
C VAL A 149 -6.55 5.48 -4.78
N GLY A 150 -6.41 6.75 -4.42
CA GLY A 150 -5.20 7.53 -4.70
C GLY A 150 -3.97 6.96 -3.99
N MET A 151 -4.14 6.43 -2.77
CA MET A 151 -3.05 5.78 -2.03
C MET A 151 -2.61 4.47 -2.68
N THR A 152 -3.56 3.67 -3.17
CA THR A 152 -3.25 2.42 -3.90
C THR A 152 -2.43 2.71 -5.15
N TRP A 153 -2.81 3.71 -5.95
CA TRP A 153 -2.03 4.11 -7.12
C TRP A 153 -0.63 4.61 -6.76
N TYR A 154 -0.55 5.49 -5.77
CA TYR A 154 0.74 5.97 -5.26
C TYR A 154 1.65 4.80 -4.84
N THR A 155 1.11 3.87 -4.05
CA THR A 155 1.85 2.69 -3.58
C THR A 155 2.29 1.80 -4.74
N THR A 156 1.43 1.62 -5.74
CA THR A 156 1.74 0.84 -6.95
C THR A 156 2.92 1.43 -7.69
N ILE A 157 2.90 2.74 -7.96
CA ILE A 157 3.99 3.45 -8.62
C ILE A 157 5.26 3.38 -7.76
N ALA A 158 5.14 3.59 -6.46
CA ALA A 158 6.28 3.52 -5.53
C ALA A 158 6.92 2.12 -5.53
N CYS A 159 6.14 1.04 -5.46
CA CYS A 159 6.66 -0.33 -5.54
C CYS A 159 7.31 -0.64 -6.89
N LEU A 160 6.73 -0.17 -8.00
CA LEU A 160 7.34 -0.32 -9.34
C LEU A 160 8.69 0.40 -9.41
N LEU A 161 8.76 1.65 -8.94
CA LEU A 161 10.00 2.43 -8.89
C LEU A 161 11.03 1.80 -7.95
N GLY A 162 10.61 1.31 -6.78
CA GLY A 162 11.48 0.60 -5.84
C GLY A 162 12.08 -0.65 -6.48
N TYR A 163 11.28 -1.45 -7.19
CA TYR A 163 11.77 -2.61 -7.92
C TYR A 163 12.69 -2.24 -9.09
N LEU A 164 12.35 -1.22 -9.89
CA LEU A 164 13.22 -0.72 -10.95
C LEU A 164 14.57 -0.22 -10.41
N THR A 165 14.57 0.38 -9.21
CA THR A 165 15.80 0.80 -8.53
C THR A 165 16.67 -0.41 -8.18
N LEU A 166 16.08 -1.54 -7.77
CA LEU A 166 16.82 -2.79 -7.56
C LEU A 166 17.43 -3.33 -8.85
N VAL A 167 16.68 -3.28 -9.94
CA VAL A 167 17.17 -3.72 -11.26
C VAL A 167 18.31 -2.83 -11.73
N ALA A 168 18.17 -1.51 -11.61
CA ALA A 168 19.20 -0.55 -12.01
C ALA A 168 20.48 -0.64 -11.18
N GLU A 169 20.38 -1.03 -9.91
CA GLU A 169 21.55 -1.28 -9.05
C GLU A 169 22.26 -2.59 -9.41
N ALA A 170 21.49 -3.65 -9.67
CA ALA A 170 22.03 -4.96 -10.04
C ALA A 170 22.61 -4.98 -11.47
N ASP A 171 22.07 -4.16 -12.36
CA ASP A 171 22.50 -4.06 -13.76
C ASP A 171 22.57 -2.59 -14.21
N PRO A 172 23.74 -1.95 -14.08
CA PRO A 172 23.91 -0.56 -14.48
C PRO A 172 23.82 -0.35 -16.00
N VAL A 173 24.00 -1.41 -16.80
CA VAL A 173 23.93 -1.36 -18.27
C VAL A 173 22.73 -2.19 -18.71
N TRP A 174 21.54 -1.61 -18.55
CA TRP A 174 20.22 -2.18 -18.89
C TRP A 174 20.11 -2.97 -20.22
N PHE A 175 21.03 -2.76 -21.16
CA PHE A 175 21.03 -3.32 -22.51
C PHE A 175 22.27 -4.16 -22.87
N ASP A 176 23.04 -4.64 -21.90
CA ASP A 176 24.10 -5.62 -22.20
C ASP A 176 23.52 -7.03 -22.38
N ALA A 177 24.19 -7.93 -23.10
CA ALA A 177 23.69 -9.28 -23.35
C ALA A 177 23.79 -10.21 -22.12
N GLU A 178 24.55 -9.81 -21.09
CA GLU A 178 24.80 -10.56 -19.86
C GLU A 178 24.01 -9.99 -18.66
N HIS A 179 22.68 -9.99 -18.73
CA HIS A 179 21.85 -9.55 -17.61
C HIS A 179 22.03 -10.43 -16.37
N ALA A 180 22.31 -9.81 -15.22
CA ALA A 180 22.38 -10.51 -13.93
C ALA A 180 21.05 -11.20 -13.54
N THR A 181 19.93 -10.69 -14.05
CA THR A 181 18.63 -11.35 -13.95
C THR A 181 17.94 -11.40 -15.32
N PRO A 182 17.36 -12.55 -15.72
CA PRO A 182 16.68 -12.64 -17.01
C PRO A 182 15.59 -11.56 -17.14
N ILE A 183 15.61 -10.79 -18.24
CA ILE A 183 14.64 -9.71 -18.53
C ILE A 183 13.20 -10.21 -18.34
N VAL A 184 12.91 -11.45 -18.73
CA VAL A 184 11.59 -12.08 -18.58
C VAL A 184 11.11 -12.07 -17.12
N ASN A 185 11.99 -12.36 -16.16
CA ASN A 185 11.63 -12.37 -14.74
C ASN A 185 11.37 -10.95 -14.22
N GLN A 186 12.16 -9.97 -14.67
CA GLN A 186 11.96 -8.56 -14.31
C GLN A 186 10.63 -8.03 -14.83
N LEU A 187 10.33 -8.27 -16.12
CA LEU A 187 9.07 -7.88 -16.75
C LEU A 187 7.88 -8.58 -16.11
N MET A 188 8.02 -9.86 -15.75
CA MET A 188 6.97 -10.61 -15.05
C MET A 188 6.69 -9.98 -13.68
N MET A 189 7.71 -9.67 -12.89
CA MET A 189 7.53 -9.04 -11.57
C MET A 189 6.86 -7.67 -11.67
N LEU A 190 7.31 -6.82 -12.61
CA LEU A 190 6.70 -5.52 -12.87
C LEU A 190 5.23 -5.65 -13.31
N ALA A 191 4.94 -6.58 -14.21
CA ALA A 191 3.57 -6.85 -14.66
C ALA A 191 2.69 -7.34 -13.50
N CYS A 192 3.18 -8.28 -12.69
CA CYS A 192 2.47 -8.78 -11.53
C CYS A 192 2.21 -7.68 -10.49
N LEU A 193 3.18 -6.80 -10.21
CA LEU A 193 2.97 -5.64 -9.32
C LEU A 193 1.92 -4.67 -9.88
N ALA A 194 2.00 -4.34 -11.17
CA ALA A 194 1.07 -3.42 -11.82
C ALA A 194 -0.37 -3.99 -11.83
N ILE A 195 -0.53 -5.25 -12.24
CA ILE A 195 -1.83 -5.93 -12.25
C ILE A 195 -2.39 -6.04 -10.84
N THR A 196 -1.56 -6.41 -9.85
CA THR A 196 -1.99 -6.46 -8.44
C THR A 196 -2.48 -5.10 -7.95
N GLY A 197 -1.76 -4.02 -8.26
CA GLY A 197 -2.17 -2.66 -7.94
C GLY A 197 -3.52 -2.27 -8.57
N ILE A 198 -3.75 -2.65 -9.83
CA ILE A 198 -5.03 -2.44 -10.53
C ILE A 198 -6.16 -3.22 -9.83
N VAL A 199 -5.95 -4.52 -9.57
CA VAL A 199 -6.95 -5.38 -8.91
C VAL A 199 -7.32 -4.83 -7.53
N ILE A 200 -6.33 -4.48 -6.71
CA ILE A 200 -6.57 -3.86 -5.40
C ILE A 200 -7.31 -2.54 -5.56
N GLY A 201 -6.96 -1.73 -6.56
CA GLY A 201 -7.67 -0.48 -6.88
C GLY A 201 -9.15 -0.71 -7.19
N GLN A 202 -9.50 -1.78 -7.91
CA GLN A 202 -10.90 -2.15 -8.17
C GLN A 202 -11.60 -2.63 -6.91
N VAL A 203 -10.95 -3.46 -6.08
CA VAL A 203 -11.51 -3.91 -4.80
C VAL A 203 -11.85 -2.72 -3.90
N VAL A 204 -10.96 -1.72 -3.80
CA VAL A 204 -11.23 -0.51 -3.00
C VAL A 204 -12.42 0.28 -3.56
N ARG A 205 -12.57 0.39 -4.88
CA ARG A 205 -13.73 1.05 -5.51
C ARG A 205 -15.04 0.27 -5.24
N GLN A 206 -14.99 -1.05 -5.34
CA GLN A 206 -16.12 -1.91 -5.05
C GLN A 206 -16.58 -1.79 -3.59
N GLN A 207 -15.64 -1.80 -2.63
CA GLN A 207 -15.94 -1.60 -1.21
C GLN A 207 -16.64 -0.26 -0.96
N ARG A 208 -16.20 0.82 -1.62
CA ARG A 208 -16.86 2.13 -1.53
C ARG A 208 -18.29 2.09 -2.07
N SER A 209 -18.49 1.46 -3.23
CA SER A 209 -19.84 1.30 -3.81
C SER A 209 -20.78 0.53 -2.88
N LEU A 210 -20.32 -0.57 -2.29
CA LEU A 210 -21.11 -1.36 -1.34
C LEU A 210 -21.46 -0.57 -0.06
N ALA A 211 -20.55 0.25 0.44
CA ALA A 211 -20.80 1.09 1.61
C ALA A 211 -21.89 2.15 1.35
N VAL A 212 -21.87 2.78 0.16
CA VAL A 212 -22.90 3.74 -0.24
C VAL A 212 -24.25 3.06 -0.40
N ALA A 213 -24.31 1.95 -1.12
CA ALA A 213 -25.55 1.19 -1.32
C ALA A 213 -26.17 0.69 0.01
N TYR A 214 -25.34 0.34 1.00
CA TYR A 214 -25.82 -0.04 2.32
C TYR A 214 -26.44 1.16 3.08
N ALA A 215 -25.80 2.33 3.03
CA ALA A 215 -26.30 3.55 3.66
C ALA A 215 -27.66 3.97 3.08
N GLU A 216 -27.83 3.88 1.76
CA GLU A 216 -29.11 4.18 1.08
C GLU A 216 -30.24 3.24 1.55
N ARG A 217 -29.98 1.93 1.64
CA ARG A 217 -30.98 0.96 2.12
C ARG A 217 -31.37 1.21 3.57
N GLN A 218 -30.42 1.59 4.41
CA GLN A 218 -30.69 1.92 5.81
C GLN A 218 -31.58 3.17 5.93
N ALA A 219 -31.34 4.20 5.10
CA ALA A 219 -32.16 5.41 5.08
C ALA A 219 -33.61 5.13 4.66
N VAL A 220 -33.83 4.27 3.66
CA VAL A 220 -35.17 3.87 3.23
C VAL A 220 -35.89 3.02 4.29
N GLY A 221 -35.15 2.17 5.01
CA GLY A 221 -35.70 1.32 6.07
C GLY A 221 -36.17 2.10 7.31
N VAL A 222 -35.52 3.21 7.63
CA VAL A 222 -35.89 4.07 8.78
C VAL A 222 -37.11 4.97 8.48
N ALA A 223 -37.42 5.19 7.20
CA ALA A 223 -38.54 6.04 6.78
C ALA A 223 -39.91 5.32 6.76
N LYS A 224 -39.94 4.01 7.06
CA LYS A 224 -41.15 3.19 7.18
C LYS A 224 -41.49 2.94 8.64
#